data_AF-A0A4S2Q213-F1
#
_entry.id   AF-A0A4S2Q213-F1
#
_cell.length_a   1.000
_cell.length_b   1.000
_cell.length_c   1.000
_cell.angle_alpha   90.00
_cell.angle_beta   90.00
_cell.angle_gamma   90.00
#
_symmetry.space_group_name_H-M   'P 1'
#
loop_
_entity.id
_entity.type
_entity.pdbx_description
1 polymer ?
#
loop_
_entity_poly.entity_id
_entity_poly.type
_entity_poly.pdbx_seq_one_letter_code
_entity_poly.pdbx_strand_id
1 'polypeptide(L)'
;MPNLQQTYKQFKQHHTSEPTNSGTDGCKNIVRLHHKDTLGRPLPSGIEVKLYDSTGKVFMGITDSSGMSIHGRGINGSAEIRCGEVFWFLCRKQQRETQIKSDIHRELAEANENFVFDKSDGYVLIKAEEDGTVVTHDNPQFQASHPLKIGAYWQKGSPICNINATYLPPPILLNLRFLQNQTAEDRYQQIEKIKHQIHLDGDVATLFIHGYNVPLTRDAIPCMKKP
;
A
#
# COMPACT_ATOMS: atom_id res chain seq x y z
N MET A 1 -2.17 -55.85 -41.15
CA MET A 1 -3.14 -55.29 -40.18
C MET A 1 -2.35 -54.84 -38.95
N PRO A 2 -2.35 -53.54 -38.59
CA PRO A 2 -1.57 -53.09 -37.45
C PRO A 2 -2.13 -53.65 -36.14
N ASN A 3 -1.24 -54.14 -35.28
CA ASN A 3 -1.56 -54.78 -34.01
C ASN A 3 -2.23 -53.76 -33.06
N LEU A 4 -3.51 -53.99 -32.76
CA LEU A 4 -4.34 -53.15 -31.86
C LEU A 4 -3.67 -52.88 -30.51
N GLN A 5 -2.84 -53.79 -29.99
CA GLN A 5 -2.11 -53.57 -28.73
C GLN A 5 -0.96 -52.56 -28.86
N GLN A 6 -0.33 -52.48 -30.03
CA GLN A 6 0.72 -51.49 -30.31
C GLN A 6 0.10 -50.11 -30.50
N THR A 7 -1.02 -50.02 -31.22
CA THR A 7 -1.78 -48.78 -31.38
C THR A 7 -2.31 -48.27 -30.03
N TYR A 8 -2.78 -49.17 -29.16
CA TYR A 8 -3.23 -48.81 -27.81
C TYR A 8 -2.08 -48.33 -26.91
N LYS A 9 -0.89 -48.94 -26.98
CA LYS A 9 0.30 -48.47 -26.25
C LYS A 9 0.77 -47.09 -26.74
N GLN A 10 0.76 -46.85 -28.05
CA GLN A 10 1.10 -45.53 -28.60
C GLN A 10 0.06 -44.46 -28.24
N PHE A 11 -1.24 -44.79 -28.27
CA PHE A 11 -2.29 -43.90 -27.77
C PHE A 11 -2.07 -43.57 -26.29
N LYS A 12 -1.76 -44.56 -25.45
CA LYS A 12 -1.57 -44.33 -24.01
C LYS A 12 -0.29 -43.55 -23.68
N GLN A 13 0.74 -43.63 -24.52
CA GLN A 13 1.97 -42.82 -24.36
C GLN A 13 1.81 -41.37 -24.82
N HIS A 14 0.87 -41.08 -25.75
CA HIS A 14 0.55 -39.71 -26.18
C HIS A 14 -0.67 -39.10 -25.48
N HIS A 15 -1.41 -39.89 -24.69
CA HIS A 15 -2.52 -39.46 -23.84
C HIS A 15 -2.25 -39.75 -22.36
N THR A 16 -1.05 -39.41 -21.88
CA THR A 16 -0.98 -38.96 -20.49
C THR A 16 -1.79 -37.68 -20.42
N SER A 17 -2.96 -37.76 -19.80
CA SER A 17 -3.70 -36.60 -19.33
C SER A 17 -2.71 -35.61 -18.73
N GLU A 18 -2.82 -34.34 -19.12
CA GLU A 18 -2.12 -33.26 -18.44
C GLU A 18 -2.33 -33.45 -16.93
N PRO A 19 -1.29 -33.21 -16.10
CA PRO A 19 -1.51 -33.16 -14.66
C PRO A 19 -2.67 -32.19 -14.43
N THR A 20 -3.70 -32.66 -13.73
CA THR A 20 -4.86 -31.86 -13.30
C THR A 20 -4.37 -30.67 -12.49
N ASN A 21 -4.04 -29.57 -13.19
CA ASN A 21 -3.77 -28.19 -12.77
C ASN A 21 -3.19 -27.34 -13.94
N SER A 22 -3.50 -27.66 -15.19
CA SER A 22 -3.07 -26.89 -16.36
C SER A 22 -4.06 -25.74 -16.64
N GLY A 23 -3.66 -24.53 -16.28
CA GLY A 23 -4.24 -23.30 -16.82
C GLY A 23 -4.47 -22.21 -15.79
N THR A 24 -3.44 -21.45 -15.41
CA THR A 24 -3.50 -20.21 -14.58
C THR A 24 -4.21 -20.24 -13.20
N ASP A 25 -5.10 -21.19 -12.92
CA ASP A 25 -5.79 -21.42 -11.64
C ASP A 25 -4.91 -22.20 -10.64
N GLY A 26 -3.96 -23.01 -11.15
CA GLY A 26 -3.05 -23.81 -10.33
C GLY A 26 -1.75 -23.09 -9.90
N CYS A 27 -1.39 -21.97 -10.53
CA CYS A 27 -0.18 -21.24 -10.17
C CYS A 27 -0.41 -20.48 -8.86
N LYS A 28 0.32 -20.88 -7.82
CA LYS A 28 0.28 -20.27 -6.49
C LYS A 28 1.66 -19.80 -6.07
N ASN A 29 1.78 -18.59 -5.51
CA ASN A 29 3.04 -18.04 -5.04
C ASN A 29 2.95 -17.50 -3.59
N ILE A 30 4.11 -17.12 -3.07
CA ILE A 30 4.34 -16.37 -1.84
C ILE A 30 4.89 -15.03 -2.29
N VAL A 31 4.25 -13.93 -1.89
CA VAL A 31 4.74 -12.60 -2.21
C VAL A 31 5.55 -12.06 -1.04
N ARG A 32 6.76 -11.58 -1.33
CA ARG A 32 7.61 -10.82 -0.41
C ARG A 32 7.68 -9.39 -0.90
N LEU A 33 7.13 -8.47 -0.12
CA LEU A 33 7.20 -7.05 -0.40
C LEU A 33 8.36 -6.45 0.38
N HIS A 34 9.23 -5.73 -0.31
CA HIS A 34 10.31 -4.94 0.28
C HIS A 34 9.89 -3.47 0.27
N HIS A 35 9.51 -2.94 1.42
CA HIS A 35 8.95 -1.60 1.56
C HIS A 35 10.05 -0.59 1.85
N LYS A 36 10.21 0.41 0.97
CA LYS A 36 11.24 1.44 1.09
C LYS A 36 10.70 2.84 0.87
N ASP A 37 11.34 3.83 1.47
CA ASP A 37 11.11 5.24 1.16
C ASP A 37 11.79 5.65 -0.16
N THR A 38 11.62 6.92 -0.57
CA THR A 38 12.26 7.48 -1.77
C THR A 38 13.79 7.57 -1.71
N LEU A 39 14.40 7.41 -0.53
CA LEU A 39 15.85 7.33 -0.37
C LEU A 39 16.36 5.88 -0.34
N GLY A 40 15.48 4.89 -0.50
CA GLY A 40 15.82 3.47 -0.49
C GLY A 40 15.99 2.87 0.91
N ARG A 41 15.64 3.60 1.98
CA ARG A 41 15.64 3.08 3.35
C ARG A 41 14.42 2.21 3.61
N PRO A 42 14.54 1.17 4.44
CA PRO A 42 13.41 0.32 4.79
C PRO A 42 12.36 1.09 5.60
N LEU A 43 11.08 0.79 5.37
CA LEU A 43 10.00 1.34 6.22
C LEU A 43 10.05 0.72 7.63
N PRO A 44 9.51 1.43 8.66
CA PRO A 44 9.46 0.93 10.03
C PRO A 44 8.76 -0.42 10.18
N SER A 45 9.17 -1.20 11.18
CA SER A 45 8.53 -2.47 11.54
C SER A 45 7.15 -2.27 12.18
N GLY A 46 6.25 -3.24 12.04
CA GLY A 46 4.96 -3.26 12.71
C GLY A 46 3.81 -2.64 11.93
N ILE A 47 4.03 -2.24 10.66
CA ILE A 47 2.99 -1.75 9.76
C ILE A 47 2.24 -2.97 9.21
N GLU A 48 0.91 -2.99 9.33
CA GLU A 48 0.10 -4.05 8.72
C GLU A 48 0.02 -3.83 7.21
N VAL A 49 0.04 -4.93 6.46
CA VAL A 49 -0.02 -4.90 5.00
C VAL A 49 -1.17 -5.79 4.54
N LYS A 50 -2.10 -5.21 3.79
CA LYS A 50 -3.24 -5.91 3.18
C LYS A 50 -2.95 -6.11 1.72
N LEU A 51 -2.52 -7.31 1.33
CA LEU A 51 -2.30 -7.66 -0.07
C LEU A 51 -3.55 -8.34 -0.64
N TYR A 52 -3.96 -7.91 -1.83
CA TYR A 52 -5.08 -8.43 -2.59
C TYR A 52 -4.53 -9.13 -3.83
N ASP A 53 -4.97 -10.37 -4.07
CA ASP A 53 -4.69 -11.06 -5.32
C ASP A 53 -5.71 -10.70 -6.42
N SER A 54 -5.52 -11.26 -7.61
CA SER A 54 -6.38 -11.00 -8.77
C SER A 54 -7.84 -11.46 -8.58
N THR A 55 -8.12 -12.27 -7.56
CA THR A 55 -9.48 -12.70 -7.20
C THR A 55 -10.12 -11.81 -6.14
N GLY A 56 -9.36 -10.87 -5.58
CA GLY A 56 -9.77 -10.04 -4.44
C GLY A 56 -9.57 -10.72 -3.09
N LYS A 57 -8.95 -11.91 -3.03
CA LYS A 57 -8.63 -12.56 -1.76
C LYS A 57 -7.55 -11.75 -1.04
N VAL A 58 -7.75 -11.54 0.26
CA VAL A 58 -6.85 -10.76 1.11
C VAL A 58 -5.85 -11.64 1.83
N PHE A 59 -4.60 -11.23 1.84
CA PHE A 59 -3.49 -11.84 2.56
C PHE A 59 -2.81 -10.80 3.44
N MET A 60 -2.89 -11.00 4.75
CA MET A 60 -2.29 -10.11 5.73
C MET A 60 -0.78 -10.37 5.86
N GLY A 61 -0.02 -9.30 6.09
CA GLY A 61 1.39 -9.32 6.45
C GLY A 61 1.70 -8.19 7.43
N ILE A 62 2.88 -8.23 8.04
CA ILE A 62 3.40 -7.16 8.90
C ILE A 62 4.84 -6.89 8.49
N THR A 63 5.23 -5.62 8.42
CA THR A 63 6.63 -5.24 8.15
C THR A 63 7.55 -5.65 9.29
N ASP A 64 8.66 -6.30 8.97
CA ASP A 64 9.74 -6.59 9.91
C ASP A 64 10.73 -5.43 10.03
N SER A 65 11.82 -5.61 10.77
CA SER A 65 12.86 -4.60 10.98
C SER A 65 13.65 -4.24 9.72
N SER A 66 13.54 -5.04 8.65
CA SER A 66 14.12 -4.75 7.34
C SER A 66 13.14 -4.11 6.38
N GLY A 67 11.93 -3.76 6.84
CA GLY A 67 10.86 -3.23 6.00
C GLY A 67 10.30 -4.30 5.06
N MET A 68 10.44 -5.59 5.36
CA MET A 68 9.90 -6.68 4.53
C MET A 68 8.59 -7.21 5.12
N SER A 69 7.62 -7.53 4.28
CA SER A 69 6.43 -8.30 4.65
C SER A 69 6.25 -9.52 3.74
N ILE A 70 5.66 -10.59 4.28
CA ILE A 70 5.48 -11.88 3.59
C ILE A 70 4.00 -12.25 3.57
N HIS A 71 3.50 -12.64 2.40
CA HIS A 71 2.08 -12.93 2.15
C HIS A 71 1.91 -14.28 1.47
N GLY A 72 0.77 -14.94 1.70
CA GLY A 72 0.39 -16.17 0.99
C GLY A 72 1.13 -17.42 1.44
N ARG A 73 1.66 -17.44 2.67
CA ARG A 73 2.30 -18.62 3.27
C ARG A 73 1.30 -19.40 4.12
N GLY A 74 0.87 -20.56 3.64
CA GLY A 74 -0.04 -21.46 4.33
C GLY A 74 0.62 -22.24 5.47
N ILE A 75 -0.17 -23.10 6.13
CA ILE A 75 0.19 -23.83 7.38
C ILE A 75 1.53 -24.60 7.26
N ASN A 76 1.83 -25.16 6.10
CA ASN A 76 3.07 -25.92 5.85
C ASN A 76 4.10 -25.16 5.00
N GLY A 77 3.96 -23.83 4.89
CA GLY A 77 4.76 -23.03 3.97
C GLY A 77 4.32 -23.14 2.50
N SER A 78 3.14 -23.70 2.25
CA SER A 78 2.54 -23.75 0.91
C SER A 78 2.24 -22.35 0.39
N ALA A 79 2.40 -22.15 -0.90
CA ALA A 79 2.02 -20.93 -1.59
C ALA A 79 0.50 -20.85 -1.76
N GLU A 80 -0.10 -19.69 -1.50
CA GLU A 80 -1.57 -19.51 -1.55
C GLU A 80 -2.05 -18.37 -2.45
N ILE A 81 -1.21 -17.38 -2.74
CA ILE A 81 -1.58 -16.26 -3.61
C ILE A 81 -1.65 -16.76 -5.04
N ARG A 82 -2.75 -16.47 -5.74
CA ARG A 82 -2.85 -16.81 -7.16
C ARG A 82 -1.86 -15.96 -7.97
N CYS A 83 -1.08 -16.60 -8.84
CA CYS A 83 -0.23 -15.85 -9.78
C CYS A 83 -1.09 -14.94 -10.65
N GLY A 84 -0.66 -13.70 -10.86
CA GLY A 84 -1.44 -12.66 -11.53
C GLY A 84 -1.17 -11.29 -10.96
N GLU A 85 -2.03 -10.32 -11.27
CA GLU A 85 -1.92 -8.98 -10.69
C GLU A 85 -2.23 -8.99 -9.19
N VAL A 86 -1.40 -8.28 -8.44
CA VAL A 86 -1.61 -8.01 -7.02
C VAL A 86 -1.56 -6.51 -6.77
N PHE A 87 -2.24 -6.07 -5.71
CA PHE A 87 -2.11 -4.73 -5.15
C PHE A 87 -2.21 -4.78 -3.63
N TRP A 88 -1.76 -3.75 -2.93
CA TRP A 88 -1.79 -3.75 -1.48
C TRP A 88 -1.92 -2.35 -0.89
N PHE A 89 -2.30 -2.33 0.39
CA PHE A 89 -2.34 -1.13 1.22
C PHE A 89 -1.56 -1.37 2.50
N LEU A 90 -0.86 -0.32 2.94
CA LEU A 90 -0.32 -0.26 4.29
C LEU A 90 -1.42 0.23 5.23
N CYS A 91 -1.56 -0.42 6.38
CA CYS A 91 -2.54 -0.12 7.41
C CYS A 91 -1.82 0.02 8.76
N ARG A 92 -2.20 1.00 9.59
CA ARG A 92 -1.82 0.97 11.01
C ARG A 92 -2.81 0.09 11.78
N LYS A 93 -2.32 -0.61 12.81
CA LYS A 93 -3.17 -1.22 13.83
C LYS A 93 -4.07 -0.12 14.40
N GLN A 94 -5.38 -0.20 14.15
CA GLN A 94 -6.34 0.68 14.82
C GLN A 94 -6.16 0.52 16.34
N GLN A 95 -5.70 1.57 17.02
CA GLN A 95 -6.19 1.76 18.39
C GLN A 95 -7.70 1.97 18.26
N ARG A 96 -8.49 1.10 18.90
CA ARG A 96 -9.97 1.10 18.85
C ARG A 96 -10.50 2.53 18.86
N GLU A 97 -11.04 2.99 17.73
CA GLU A 97 -11.76 4.25 17.68
C GLU A 97 -13.01 4.11 18.55
N THR A 98 -13.02 4.80 19.69
CA THR A 98 -14.26 5.09 20.40
C THR A 98 -15.13 5.96 19.50
N GLN A 99 -16.21 5.35 18.98
CA GLN A 99 -17.43 5.94 18.43
C GLN A 99 -17.33 7.39 17.93
N ILE A 100 -17.33 7.56 16.61
CA ILE A 100 -17.66 8.83 15.96
C ILE A 100 -19.11 9.17 16.35
N LYS A 101 -19.28 10.13 17.28
CA LYS A 101 -20.56 10.77 17.52
C LYS A 101 -20.88 11.67 16.33
N SER A 102 -22.01 11.39 15.70
CA SER A 102 -22.57 12.16 14.60
C SER A 102 -23.21 13.45 15.10
N ASP A 103 -22.38 14.48 15.35
CA ASP A 103 -22.83 15.87 15.47
C ASP A 103 -21.88 16.75 14.64
N ILE A 104 -22.11 16.80 13.32
CA ILE A 104 -21.28 17.56 12.37
C ILE A 104 -21.64 19.04 12.48
N HIS A 105 -20.94 19.77 13.35
CA HIS A 105 -20.84 21.22 13.27
C HIS A 105 -19.74 21.60 12.26
N ARG A 106 -20.11 22.23 11.15
CA ARG A 106 -19.18 22.71 10.10
C ARG A 106 -18.56 24.05 10.45
N GLU A 107 -17.80 24.10 11.53
CA GLU A 107 -16.79 25.16 11.73
C GLU A 107 -15.41 24.53 11.56
N LEU A 108 -14.66 24.99 10.56
CA LEU A 108 -13.27 24.57 10.34
C LEU A 108 -12.41 25.09 11.51
N ALA A 109 -12.09 24.20 12.45
CA ALA A 109 -11.16 24.46 13.55
C ALA A 109 -9.75 23.95 13.19
N GLU A 110 -8.72 24.35 13.96
CA GLU A 110 -7.35 23.83 13.81
C GLU A 110 -7.31 22.28 13.82
N ALA A 111 -8.16 21.63 14.63
CA ALA A 111 -8.31 20.18 14.66
C ALA A 111 -8.93 19.56 13.38
N ASN A 112 -9.59 20.35 12.55
CA ASN A 112 -10.24 19.91 11.30
C ASN A 112 -9.32 20.08 10.09
N GLU A 113 -8.27 20.90 10.19
CA GLU A 113 -7.30 21.16 9.12
C GLU A 113 -5.88 20.68 9.42
N ASN A 114 -5.52 20.47 10.69
CA ASN A 114 -4.22 19.93 11.01
C ASN A 114 -4.20 18.42 10.78
N PHE A 115 -3.05 17.95 10.30
CA PHE A 115 -2.72 16.54 10.32
C PHE A 115 -2.84 16.01 11.75
N VAL A 116 -3.69 15.00 11.97
CA VAL A 116 -3.82 14.35 13.27
C VAL A 116 -2.66 13.38 13.41
N PHE A 117 -1.63 13.82 14.15
CA PHE A 117 -0.54 12.97 14.62
C PHE A 117 -1.14 11.70 15.25
N ASP A 118 -0.58 10.54 14.91
CA ASP A 118 -1.06 9.19 15.28
C ASP A 118 -2.19 8.55 14.44
N LYS A 119 -2.91 9.28 13.58
CA LYS A 119 -4.03 8.71 12.77
C LYS A 119 -3.71 8.33 11.32
N SER A 120 -2.54 8.70 10.80
CA SER A 120 -2.19 8.46 9.40
C SER A 120 -1.33 7.19 9.24
N ASP A 121 -1.78 6.25 8.41
CA ASP A 121 -0.93 5.18 7.85
C ASP A 121 -0.23 5.60 6.55
N GLY A 122 -0.80 6.58 5.83
CA GLY A 122 -0.21 7.71 5.07
C GLY A 122 0.83 7.47 3.98
N TYR A 123 1.47 6.32 3.97
CA TYR A 123 2.46 5.96 2.97
C TYR A 123 1.76 5.78 1.63
N VAL A 124 2.16 6.61 0.67
CA VAL A 124 1.60 6.57 -0.67
C VAL A 124 2.52 5.73 -1.55
N LEU A 125 2.01 4.63 -2.07
CA LEU A 125 2.76 3.75 -2.97
C LEU A 125 2.89 4.44 -4.34
N ILE A 126 4.11 4.81 -4.70
CA ILE A 126 4.39 5.55 -5.94
C ILE A 126 5.09 4.69 -6.99
N LYS A 127 5.75 3.60 -6.59
CA LYS A 127 6.44 2.69 -7.51
C LYS A 127 6.45 1.27 -6.95
N ALA A 128 6.22 0.29 -7.82
CA ALA A 128 6.52 -1.12 -7.57
C ALA A 128 7.43 -1.68 -8.67
N GLU A 129 8.31 -2.61 -8.31
CA GLU A 129 9.25 -3.23 -9.22
C GLU A 129 9.37 -4.73 -8.94
N GLU A 130 9.21 -5.55 -9.98
CA GLU A 130 9.27 -7.00 -9.95
C GLU A 130 10.03 -7.49 -11.19
N ASP A 131 11.14 -8.21 -10.98
CA ASP A 131 12.01 -8.78 -12.04
C ASP A 131 12.27 -7.84 -13.25
N GLY A 132 12.56 -6.57 -12.98
CA GLY A 132 12.82 -5.54 -14.00
C GLY A 132 11.56 -4.87 -14.59
N THR A 133 10.37 -5.40 -14.32
CA THR A 133 9.10 -4.73 -14.59
C THR A 133 8.88 -3.63 -13.55
N VAL A 134 8.78 -2.38 -14.01
CA VAL A 134 8.52 -1.22 -13.15
C VAL A 134 7.13 -0.66 -13.46
N VAL A 135 6.34 -0.45 -12.41
CA VAL A 135 5.06 0.25 -12.48
C VAL A 135 5.13 1.46 -11.55
N THR A 136 4.72 2.63 -12.05
CA THR A 136 4.64 3.88 -11.28
C THR A 136 3.19 4.35 -11.18
N HIS A 137 2.88 5.08 -10.11
CA HIS A 137 1.54 5.60 -9.90
C HIS A 137 1.43 7.02 -10.49
N ASP A 138 0.66 7.19 -11.57
CA ASP A 138 0.55 8.50 -12.24
C ASP A 138 -0.23 9.52 -11.40
N ASN A 139 -1.26 9.08 -10.67
CA ASN A 139 -2.06 9.92 -9.79
C ASN A 139 -2.19 9.33 -8.38
N PRO A 140 -1.13 9.36 -7.54
CA PRO A 140 -1.08 8.65 -6.26
C PRO A 140 -2.19 9.03 -5.27
N GLN A 141 -2.79 10.21 -5.43
CA GLN A 141 -3.95 10.65 -4.64
C GLN A 141 -5.21 9.76 -4.79
N PHE A 142 -5.28 8.93 -5.84
CA PHE A 142 -6.40 8.03 -6.10
C PHE A 142 -6.09 6.57 -5.81
N GLN A 143 -5.02 6.25 -5.07
CA GLN A 143 -4.58 4.87 -4.82
C GLN A 143 -5.68 3.96 -4.22
N ALA A 144 -6.63 4.51 -3.46
CA ALA A 144 -7.75 3.74 -2.91
C ALA A 144 -8.74 3.27 -4.00
N SER A 145 -8.99 4.08 -5.03
CA SER A 145 -9.91 3.76 -6.13
C SER A 145 -9.19 3.17 -7.35
N HIS A 146 -7.92 3.51 -7.52
CA HIS A 146 -7.06 3.10 -8.62
C HIS A 146 -5.71 2.62 -8.06
N PRO A 147 -5.69 1.46 -7.37
CA PRO A 147 -4.45 0.97 -6.76
C PRO A 147 -3.41 0.63 -7.83
N LEU A 148 -2.15 0.85 -7.50
CA LEU A 148 -1.03 0.39 -8.32
C LEU A 148 -0.99 -1.15 -8.29
N LYS A 149 -1.09 -1.76 -9.46
CA LYS A 149 -1.08 -3.20 -9.66
C LYS A 149 0.23 -3.62 -10.31
N ILE A 150 0.75 -4.79 -9.92
CA ILE A 150 1.93 -5.40 -10.53
C ILE A 150 1.75 -6.91 -10.60
N GLY A 151 2.35 -7.54 -11.60
CA GLY A 151 2.35 -9.00 -11.73
C GLY A 151 3.14 -9.67 -10.62
N ALA A 152 2.59 -10.73 -10.04
CA ALA A 152 3.28 -11.59 -9.09
C ALA A 152 3.33 -13.02 -9.63
N TYR A 153 4.53 -13.50 -9.96
CA TYR A 153 4.77 -14.81 -10.57
C TYR A 153 5.92 -15.55 -9.87
N TRP A 154 6.19 -16.79 -10.28
CA TRP A 154 7.34 -17.55 -9.78
C TRP A 154 8.63 -16.93 -10.30
N GLN A 155 9.59 -16.68 -9.41
CA GLN A 155 10.89 -16.15 -9.79
C GLN A 155 11.94 -17.27 -9.71
N LYS A 156 12.73 -17.45 -10.76
CA LYS A 156 13.88 -18.37 -10.79
C LYS A 156 13.53 -19.81 -10.36
N GLY A 157 12.35 -20.30 -10.75
CA GLY A 157 11.86 -21.63 -10.40
C GLY A 157 11.40 -21.79 -8.95
N SER A 158 11.30 -20.69 -8.19
CA SER A 158 10.79 -20.66 -6.82
C SER A 158 9.36 -20.09 -6.78
N PRO A 159 8.48 -20.59 -5.90
CA PRO A 159 7.17 -19.99 -5.69
C PRO A 159 7.24 -18.64 -4.96
N ILE A 160 8.43 -18.09 -4.71
CA ILE A 160 8.62 -16.81 -4.05
C ILE A 160 8.73 -15.72 -5.11
N CYS A 161 7.84 -14.73 -5.03
CA CYS A 161 7.89 -13.49 -5.80
C CYS A 161 8.41 -12.36 -4.90
N ASN A 162 9.50 -11.71 -5.29
CA ASN A 162 10.04 -10.53 -4.60
C ASN A 162 9.66 -9.28 -5.37
N ILE A 163 9.00 -8.35 -4.68
CA ILE A 163 8.57 -7.08 -5.23
C ILE A 163 9.16 -5.96 -4.37
N ASN A 164 9.83 -5.00 -5.00
CA ASN A 164 10.32 -3.79 -4.34
C ASN A 164 9.24 -2.70 -4.44
N ALA A 165 8.86 -2.12 -3.32
CA ALA A 165 7.83 -1.09 -3.22
C ALA A 165 8.44 0.20 -2.69
N THR A 166 8.25 1.32 -3.39
CA THR A 166 8.73 2.65 -2.98
C THR A 166 7.57 3.55 -2.60
N TYR A 167 7.71 4.22 -1.45
CA TYR A 167 6.66 5.03 -0.85
C TYR A 167 7.10 6.47 -0.65
N LEU A 168 6.14 7.38 -0.79
CA LEU A 168 6.22 8.68 -0.12
C LEU A 168 5.83 8.49 1.35
N PRO A 169 6.54 9.12 2.28
CA PRO A 169 6.13 9.12 3.68
C PRO A 169 4.79 9.84 3.85
N PRO A 170 4.05 9.55 4.93
CA PRO A 170 2.84 10.27 5.31
C PRO A 170 2.99 11.79 5.16
N PRO A 171 2.05 12.46 4.49
CA PRO A 171 2.11 13.91 4.35
C PRO A 171 1.78 14.59 5.67
N ILE A 172 2.65 15.46 6.15
CA ILE A 172 2.42 16.30 7.33
C ILE A 172 1.93 17.68 6.84
N LEU A 173 0.71 18.06 7.22
CA LEU A 173 0.16 19.38 6.95
C LEU A 173 0.51 20.35 8.08
N LEU A 174 1.27 21.39 7.73
CA LEU A 174 1.64 22.49 8.60
C LEU A 174 0.84 23.73 8.19
N ASN A 175 -0.16 24.11 8.98
CA ASN A 175 -0.93 25.33 8.75
C ASN A 175 -0.41 26.46 9.64
N LEU A 176 0.36 27.37 9.04
CA LEU A 176 1.05 28.43 9.76
C LEU A 176 0.08 29.48 10.34
N ARG A 177 -1.16 29.59 9.86
CA ARG A 177 -2.14 30.55 10.40
C ARG A 177 -2.47 30.31 11.86
N PHE A 178 -2.55 29.03 12.26
CA PHE A 178 -2.84 28.69 13.65
C PHE A 178 -1.67 28.98 14.59
N LEU A 179 -0.47 29.18 14.05
CA LEU A 179 0.72 29.58 14.81
C LEU A 179 0.81 31.10 15.05
N GLN A 180 -0.03 31.93 14.41
CA GLN A 180 0.08 33.40 14.48
C GLN A 180 -0.13 33.93 15.90
N ASN A 181 -1.10 33.38 16.62
CA ASN A 181 -1.53 33.87 17.93
C ASN A 181 -1.08 32.95 19.08
N GLN A 182 -0.16 32.02 18.81
CA GLN A 182 0.33 31.07 19.81
C GLN A 182 1.51 31.62 20.61
N THR A 183 1.64 31.17 21.85
CA THR A 183 2.78 31.49 22.70
C THR A 183 4.06 30.82 22.18
N ALA A 184 5.21 31.26 22.66
CA ALA A 184 6.48 30.62 22.32
C ALA A 184 6.53 29.14 22.77
N GLU A 185 5.92 28.83 23.91
CA GLU A 185 5.83 27.48 24.47
C GLU A 185 4.97 26.57 23.59
N ASP A 186 3.78 27.03 23.18
CA ASP A 186 2.89 26.26 22.29
C ASP A 186 3.58 25.92 20.97
N ARG A 187 4.28 26.89 20.37
CA ARG A 187 5.06 26.68 19.14
C ARG A 187 6.15 25.63 19.32
N TYR A 188 6.87 25.67 20.45
CA TYR A 188 7.91 24.69 20.75
C TYR A 188 7.32 23.28 20.87
N GLN A 189 6.22 23.12 21.61
CA GLN A 189 5.54 21.83 21.75
C GLN A 189 5.03 21.29 20.41
N GLN A 190 4.51 22.15 19.52
CA GLN A 190 4.10 21.73 18.18
C GLN A 190 5.30 21.26 17.33
N ILE A 191 6.42 21.98 17.38
CA ILE A 191 7.65 21.59 16.67
C ILE A 191 8.16 20.23 17.17
N GLU A 192 8.20 20.02 18.48
CA GLU A 192 8.66 18.74 19.04
C GLU A 192 7.74 17.58 18.66
N LYS A 193 6.42 17.80 18.62
CA LYS A 193 5.46 16.80 18.09
C LYS A 193 5.72 16.46 16.62
N ILE A 194 5.98 17.47 15.78
CA ILE A 194 6.31 17.26 14.36
C ILE A 194 7.62 16.46 14.22
N LYS A 195 8.67 16.84 14.95
CA LYS A 195 9.95 16.11 14.94
C LYS A 195 9.78 14.66 15.38
N HIS A 196 9.02 14.44 16.45
CA HIS A 196 8.73 13.10 16.93
C HIS A 196 7.99 12.28 15.86
N GLN A 197 7.00 12.86 15.19
CA GLN A 197 6.29 12.19 14.10
C GLN A 197 7.21 11.86 12.91
N ILE A 198 8.07 12.79 12.49
CA ILE A 198 9.05 12.57 11.42
C ILE A 198 9.97 11.38 11.76
N HIS A 199 10.37 11.28 13.02
CA HIS A 199 11.18 10.17 13.48
C HIS A 199 10.42 8.83 13.42
N LEU A 200 9.16 8.82 13.86
CA LEU A 200 8.27 7.64 13.74
C LEU A 200 8.05 7.23 12.28
N ASP A 201 8.06 8.19 11.36
CA ASP A 201 7.90 7.96 9.92
C ASP A 201 9.23 7.68 9.19
N GLY A 202 10.32 7.40 9.93
CA GLY A 202 11.60 6.95 9.36
C GLY A 202 12.55 8.07 8.95
N ASP A 203 12.46 9.23 9.60
CA ASP A 203 13.27 10.42 9.36
C ASP A 203 13.11 10.99 7.94
N VAL A 204 11.89 10.90 7.39
CA VAL A 204 11.44 11.60 6.17
C VAL A 204 10.05 12.16 6.39
N ALA A 205 9.79 13.32 5.81
CA ALA A 205 8.43 13.79 5.66
C ALA A 205 8.19 14.46 4.31
N THR A 206 6.95 14.35 3.87
CA THR A 206 6.38 15.22 2.84
C THR A 206 5.63 16.32 3.58
N LEU A 207 6.02 17.58 3.41
CA LEU A 207 5.39 18.71 4.09
C LEU A 207 4.44 19.44 3.15
N PHE A 208 3.18 19.58 3.57
CA PHE A 208 2.24 20.53 2.96
C PHE A 208 2.19 21.76 3.85
N ILE A 209 2.63 22.90 3.35
CA ILE A 209 2.69 24.14 4.13
C ILE A 209 1.60 25.07 3.66
N HIS A 210 0.66 25.39 4.55
CA HIS A 210 -0.35 26.41 4.31
C HIS A 210 0.11 27.74 4.92
N GLY A 211 0.33 28.74 4.06
CA GLY A 211 0.80 30.06 4.44
C GLY A 211 -0.25 30.93 5.14
N TYR A 212 0.20 32.06 5.69
CA TYR A 212 -0.61 32.99 6.48
C TYR A 212 -1.76 33.65 5.71
N ASN A 213 -1.58 33.92 4.42
CA ASN A 213 -2.50 34.75 3.62
C ASN A 213 -3.26 33.97 2.54
N VAL A 214 -3.37 32.65 2.68
CA VAL A 214 -4.16 31.83 1.75
C VAL A 214 -5.60 31.72 2.28
N PRO A 215 -6.64 32.02 1.48
CA PRO A 215 -8.02 31.95 1.92
C PRO A 215 -8.44 30.52 2.27
N LEU A 216 -9.21 30.34 3.35
CA LEU A 216 -10.02 29.13 3.50
C LEU A 216 -11.13 29.19 2.47
N THR A 217 -11.14 28.29 1.49
CA THR A 217 -12.31 28.13 0.63
C THR A 217 -13.46 27.62 1.50
N ARG A 218 -14.27 28.56 2.02
CA ARG A 218 -15.57 28.23 2.63
C ARG A 218 -16.65 27.97 1.59
N ASP A 219 -16.40 28.30 0.32
CA ASP A 219 -17.37 28.15 -0.75
C ASP A 219 -16.78 27.36 -1.91
N ALA A 220 -17.39 26.22 -2.22
CA ALA A 220 -17.34 25.67 -3.57
C ALA A 220 -17.90 26.75 -4.50
N ILE A 221 -17.01 27.50 -5.15
CA ILE A 221 -17.40 28.40 -6.23
C ILE A 221 -18.08 27.52 -7.29
N PRO A 222 -19.35 27.76 -7.66
CA PRO A 222 -19.96 27.08 -8.79
C PRO A 222 -19.26 27.60 -10.04
N CYS A 223 -18.18 26.92 -10.45
CA CYS A 223 -17.60 27.07 -11.76
C CYS A 223 -18.59 26.56 -12.81
N MET A 224 -19.53 27.42 -13.21
CA MET A 224 -19.99 27.62 -14.59
C MET A 224 -21.23 28.51 -14.61
N LYS A 225 -21.01 29.81 -14.80
CA LYS A 225 -21.79 30.57 -15.77
C LYS A 225 -20.81 31.42 -16.57
N LYS A 226 -20.51 30.98 -17.79
CA LYS A 226 -19.89 31.84 -18.81
C LYS A 226 -20.93 32.87 -19.27
N PRO A 227 -20.49 34.07 -19.69
CA PRO A 227 -21.35 35.13 -20.21
C PRO A 227 -22.11 34.69 -21.47
#